data_AF-A0A6B2X8B0-F1
#
_entry.id   AF-A0A6B2X8B0-F1
#
_cell.length_a   1.000
_cell.length_b   1.000
_cell.length_c   1.000
_cell.angle_alpha   90.00
_cell.angle_beta   90.00
_cell.angle_gamma   90.00
#
_symmetry.space_group_name_H-M   'P 1'
#
loop_
_entity.id
_entity.type
_entity.pdbx_description
1 polymer ?
#
loop_
_entity_poly.entity_id
_entity_poly.type
_entity_poly.pdbx_seq_one_letter_code
_entity_poly.pdbx_strand_id
1 'polypeptide(L)'
;MKPEQATPEPPPEAILIRRARQARGLTRAQAAERSGVVKASRWGQIENGYVMKAGVAVPTKPGAMQLAHMARTVGLSPERLDGAGAHDAAEILRDILEQDRATYADMSDRLERTAWEMPIDVEHRKVIIDMLREAKSQGQGRSA
;
A
#
# COMPACT_ATOMS: atom_id res chain seq x y z
N MET A 1 12.23 -36.18 -21.61
CA MET A 1 12.59 -34.85 -21.06
C MET A 1 11.29 -34.06 -20.90
N LYS A 2 10.87 -33.75 -19.68
CA LYS A 2 9.76 -32.79 -19.49
C LYS A 2 10.29 -31.41 -19.89
N PRO A 3 9.56 -30.60 -20.68
CA PRO A 3 10.03 -29.25 -20.98
C PRO A 3 10.15 -28.49 -19.66
N GLU A 4 11.34 -27.95 -19.41
CA GLU A 4 11.60 -27.00 -18.34
C GLU A 4 10.78 -25.75 -18.66
N GLN A 5 9.56 -25.68 -18.12
CA GLN A 5 8.70 -24.52 -18.31
C GLN A 5 9.33 -23.34 -17.56
N ALA A 6 9.91 -22.41 -18.31
CA ALA A 6 10.45 -21.18 -17.77
C ALA A 6 9.35 -20.45 -16.97
N THR A 7 9.67 -20.05 -15.74
CA THR A 7 8.74 -19.23 -14.94
C THR A 7 8.53 -17.89 -15.63
N PRO A 8 7.28 -17.38 -15.70
CA PRO A 8 7.03 -16.07 -16.28
C PRO A 8 7.82 -14.98 -15.56
N GLU A 9 8.41 -14.07 -16.32
CA GLU A 9 9.08 -12.90 -15.75
C GLU A 9 8.04 -11.98 -15.08
N PRO A 10 8.31 -11.46 -13.86
CA PRO A 10 7.41 -10.53 -13.22
C PRO A 10 7.31 -9.21 -14.01
N PRO A 11 6.12 -8.64 -14.15
CA PRO A 11 5.95 -7.37 -14.86
C PRO A 11 6.59 -6.20 -14.07
N PRO A 12 6.93 -5.06 -14.71
CA PRO A 12 7.69 -3.97 -14.09
C PRO A 12 7.07 -3.43 -12.78
N GLU A 13 5.76 -3.29 -12.72
CA GLU A 13 5.02 -2.84 -11.55
C GLU A 13 5.12 -3.81 -10.37
N ALA A 14 5.19 -5.12 -10.63
CA ALA A 14 5.39 -6.15 -9.61
C ALA A 14 6.79 -6.07 -9.01
N ILE A 15 7.81 -5.86 -9.85
CA ILE A 15 9.20 -5.65 -9.42
C ILE A 15 9.30 -4.38 -8.59
N LEU A 16 8.65 -3.30 -9.03
CA LEU A 16 8.65 -2.01 -8.33
C LEU A 16 8.06 -2.14 -6.92
N ILE A 17 6.89 -2.77 -6.77
CA ILE A 17 6.24 -3.00 -5.48
C ILE A 17 7.11 -3.89 -4.58
N ARG A 18 7.67 -4.98 -5.12
CA ARG A 18 8.56 -5.87 -4.37
C ARG A 18 9.74 -5.11 -3.79
N ARG A 19 10.43 -4.30 -4.62
CA ARG A 19 11.60 -3.51 -4.20
C ARG A 19 11.22 -2.48 -3.14
N ALA A 20 10.12 -1.75 -3.33
CA ALA A 20 9.63 -0.78 -2.37
C ALA A 20 9.27 -1.43 -1.02
N ARG A 21 8.60 -2.60 -1.03
CA ARG A 21 8.32 -3.37 0.18
C ARG A 21 9.61 -3.77 0.91
N GLN A 22 10.57 -4.33 0.18
CA GLN A 22 11.85 -4.79 0.73
C GLN A 22 12.66 -3.64 1.33
N ALA A 23 12.70 -2.48 0.66
CA ALA A 23 13.38 -1.30 1.17
C ALA A 23 12.81 -0.81 2.52
N ARG A 24 11.56 -1.13 2.81
CA ARG A 24 10.88 -0.82 4.09
C ARG A 24 10.98 -1.93 5.13
N GLY A 25 11.70 -3.01 4.84
CA GLY A 25 11.85 -4.16 5.73
C GLY A 25 10.56 -4.95 5.97
N LEU A 26 9.53 -4.77 5.13
CA LEU A 26 8.24 -5.43 5.33
C LEU A 26 8.25 -6.84 4.74
N THR A 27 7.77 -7.83 5.49
CA THR A 27 7.38 -9.13 4.93
C THR A 27 6.13 -8.99 4.06
N ARG A 28 5.88 -9.96 3.18
CA ARG A 28 4.64 -10.00 2.38
C ARG A 28 3.39 -10.07 3.25
N ALA A 29 3.47 -10.77 4.38
CA ALA A 29 2.36 -10.88 5.34
C ALA A 29 2.05 -9.53 5.99
N GLN A 30 3.08 -8.82 6.50
CA GLN A 30 2.92 -7.50 7.09
C GLN A 30 2.40 -6.47 6.08
N ALA A 31 2.89 -6.51 4.84
CA ALA A 31 2.41 -5.60 3.80
C ALA A 31 0.94 -5.89 3.43
N ALA A 32 0.58 -7.17 3.29
CA ALA A 32 -0.80 -7.58 3.06
C ALA A 32 -1.74 -7.11 4.19
N GLU A 33 -1.35 -7.35 5.44
CA GLU A 33 -2.09 -6.89 6.62
C GLU A 33 -2.30 -5.38 6.62
N ARG A 34 -1.21 -4.60 6.44
CA ARG A 34 -1.27 -3.14 6.36
C ARG A 34 -2.12 -2.60 5.21
N SER A 35 -2.28 -3.38 4.14
CA SER A 35 -3.12 -2.95 3.01
C SER A 35 -4.61 -3.03 3.31
N GLY A 36 -5.04 -3.89 4.23
CA GLY A 36 -6.45 -4.19 4.49
C GLY A 36 -7.24 -4.81 3.33
N VAL A 37 -6.65 -4.90 2.13
CA VAL A 37 -7.35 -5.26 0.87
C VAL A 37 -6.75 -6.49 0.22
N VAL A 38 -5.42 -6.66 0.25
CA VAL A 38 -4.72 -7.73 -0.46
C VAL A 38 -4.21 -8.78 0.53
N LYS A 39 -4.64 -10.04 0.36
CA LYS A 39 -4.17 -11.17 1.20
C LYS A 39 -2.70 -11.51 0.91
N ALA A 40 -1.99 -12.05 1.90
CA ALA A 40 -0.56 -12.38 1.81
C ALA A 40 -0.20 -13.32 0.65
N SER A 41 -1.02 -14.35 0.39
CA SER A 41 -0.81 -15.27 -0.73
C SER A 41 -0.94 -14.56 -2.08
N ARG A 42 -1.95 -13.69 -2.22
CA ARG A 42 -2.18 -12.88 -3.42
C ARG A 42 -1.05 -11.87 -3.62
N TRP A 43 -0.56 -11.24 -2.55
CA TRP A 43 0.59 -10.34 -2.59
C TRP A 43 1.82 -11.03 -3.21
N GLY A 44 2.13 -12.25 -2.74
CA GLY A 44 3.24 -13.03 -3.27
C GLY A 44 3.08 -13.39 -4.75
N GLN A 45 1.88 -13.77 -5.18
CA GLN A 45 1.59 -14.08 -6.59
C GLN A 45 1.79 -12.84 -7.49
N ILE A 46 1.32 -11.68 -7.04
CA ILE A 46 1.45 -10.42 -7.79
C ILE A 46 2.93 -10.07 -7.92
N GLU A 47 3.69 -10.06 -6.83
CA GLU A 47 5.14 -9.78 -6.88
C GLU A 47 5.93 -10.79 -7.71
N ASN A 48 5.47 -12.04 -7.80
CA ASN A 48 6.09 -13.07 -8.61
C ASN A 48 5.70 -12.96 -10.10
N GLY A 49 4.61 -12.25 -10.42
CA GLY A 49 4.06 -12.20 -11.78
C GLY A 49 3.31 -13.45 -12.22
N TYR A 50 3.21 -14.47 -11.37
CA TYR A 50 2.53 -15.73 -11.69
C TYR A 50 1.86 -16.38 -10.47
N VAL A 51 0.96 -17.32 -10.77
CA VAL A 51 0.36 -18.24 -9.81
C VAL A 51 0.64 -19.69 -10.24
N MET A 52 0.85 -20.58 -9.28
CA MET A 52 0.96 -22.01 -9.56
C MET A 52 -0.43 -22.62 -9.71
N LYS A 53 -0.72 -23.23 -10.86
CA LYS A 53 -1.94 -24.00 -11.13
C LYS A 53 -1.54 -25.39 -11.60
N ALA A 54 -1.93 -26.42 -10.86
CA ALA A 54 -1.61 -27.82 -11.16
C ALA A 54 -0.11 -28.06 -11.46
N GLY A 55 0.78 -27.41 -10.71
CA GLY A 55 2.24 -27.52 -10.88
C GLY A 55 2.83 -26.66 -12.02
N VAL A 56 2.00 -25.90 -12.73
CA VAL A 56 2.42 -24.99 -13.82
C VAL A 56 2.36 -23.54 -13.37
N ALA A 57 3.41 -22.76 -13.69
CA ALA A 57 3.44 -21.32 -13.46
C ALA A 57 2.62 -20.59 -14.54
N VAL A 58 1.54 -19.92 -14.14
CA VAL A 58 0.65 -19.19 -15.04
C VAL A 58 0.75 -17.69 -14.74
N PRO A 59 1.01 -16.83 -15.74
CA PRO A 59 1.04 -15.38 -15.53
C PRO A 59 -0.21 -14.87 -14.82
N THR A 60 -0.04 -13.92 -13.91
CA THR A 60 -1.16 -13.30 -13.20
C THR A 60 -1.15 -11.80 -13.42
N LYS A 61 -2.32 -11.25 -13.71
CA LYS A 61 -2.55 -9.81 -13.78
C LYS A 61 -3.34 -9.38 -12.55
N PRO A 62 -2.83 -8.47 -11.70
CA PRO A 62 -3.63 -7.86 -10.64
C PRO A 62 -4.68 -6.92 -11.22
N GLY A 63 -5.80 -6.76 -10.50
CA GLY A 63 -6.71 -5.64 -10.78
C GLY A 63 -6.07 -4.32 -10.37
N ALA A 64 -6.43 -3.22 -11.05
CA ALA A 64 -5.87 -1.89 -10.81
C ALA A 64 -6.00 -1.45 -9.33
N MET A 65 -7.18 -1.69 -8.73
CA MET A 65 -7.44 -1.41 -7.31
C MET A 65 -6.49 -2.16 -6.37
N GLN A 66 -6.24 -3.45 -6.61
CA GLN A 66 -5.30 -4.23 -5.78
C GLN A 66 -3.89 -3.65 -5.86
N LEU A 67 -3.46 -3.30 -7.06
CA LEU A 67 -2.14 -2.75 -7.30
C LEU A 67 -1.97 -1.36 -6.66
N ALA A 68 -3.00 -0.51 -6.74
CA ALA A 68 -3.03 0.80 -6.09
C ALA A 68 -2.92 0.68 -4.56
N HIS A 69 -3.69 -0.21 -3.93
CA HIS A 69 -3.58 -0.45 -2.48
C HIS A 69 -2.20 -1.00 -2.08
N MET A 70 -1.63 -1.93 -2.87
CA MET A 70 -0.26 -2.40 -2.63
C MET A 70 0.74 -1.26 -2.70
N ALA A 71 0.64 -0.41 -3.73
CA ALA A 71 1.51 0.74 -3.96
C ALA A 71 1.43 1.76 -2.80
N ARG A 72 0.23 2.10 -2.35
CA ARG A 72 0.00 2.95 -1.17
C ARG A 72 0.68 2.37 0.06
N THR A 73 0.48 1.08 0.35
CA THR A 73 1.05 0.43 1.55
C THR A 73 2.57 0.46 1.57
N VAL A 74 3.21 0.36 0.40
CA VAL A 74 4.68 0.45 0.28
C VAL A 74 5.17 1.87 0.02
N GLY A 75 4.26 2.85 -0.06
CA GLY A 75 4.52 4.27 -0.29
C GLY A 75 5.19 4.58 -1.61
N LEU A 76 4.75 3.93 -2.70
CA LEU A 76 5.05 4.38 -4.05
C LEU A 76 4.17 5.59 -4.40
N SER A 77 4.68 6.44 -5.30
CA SER A 77 3.90 7.53 -5.88
C SER A 77 3.14 7.05 -7.12
N PRO A 78 2.03 7.72 -7.50
CA PRO A 78 1.32 7.47 -8.74
C PRO A 78 2.23 7.49 -9.97
N GLU A 79 3.16 8.44 -10.07
CA GLU A 79 4.05 8.62 -11.22
C GLU A 79 5.00 7.43 -11.41
N ARG A 80 5.46 6.82 -10.31
CA ARG A 80 6.30 5.62 -10.40
C ARG A 80 5.51 4.42 -10.87
N LEU A 81 4.24 4.32 -10.49
CA LEU A 81 3.35 3.24 -10.91
C LEU A 81 2.94 3.41 -12.39
N ASP A 82 2.68 4.65 -12.79
CA ASP A 82 2.38 5.07 -14.16
C ASP A 82 3.55 4.77 -15.10
N GLY A 83 4.77 5.16 -14.72
CA GLY A 83 6.00 4.86 -15.46
C GLY A 83 6.34 3.37 -15.54
N ALA A 84 5.73 2.52 -14.72
CA ALA A 84 5.82 1.06 -14.81
C ALA A 84 4.75 0.44 -15.73
N GLY A 85 3.91 1.25 -16.37
CA GLY A 85 2.86 0.81 -17.29
C GLY A 85 1.53 0.48 -16.62
N ALA A 86 1.36 0.82 -15.34
CA ALA A 86 0.14 0.55 -14.58
C ALA A 86 -0.74 1.80 -14.40
N HIS A 87 -1.11 2.42 -15.53
CA HIS A 87 -1.86 3.68 -15.62
C HIS A 87 -3.15 3.69 -14.76
N ASP A 88 -4.03 2.70 -14.93
CA ASP A 88 -5.29 2.64 -14.16
C ASP A 88 -5.07 2.58 -12.64
N ALA A 89 -4.00 1.91 -12.21
CA ALA A 89 -3.68 1.82 -10.79
C ALA A 89 -3.06 3.12 -10.27
N ALA A 90 -2.36 3.87 -11.11
CA ALA A 90 -1.85 5.20 -10.77
C ALA A 90 -2.99 6.19 -10.55
N GLU A 91 -4.02 6.19 -11.40
CA GLU A 91 -5.22 7.02 -11.20
C GLU A 91 -5.92 6.69 -9.89
N ILE A 92 -6.18 5.41 -9.63
CA ILE A 92 -6.81 4.98 -8.37
C ILE A 92 -5.94 5.36 -7.16
N LEU A 93 -4.61 5.27 -7.29
CA LEU A 93 -3.71 5.69 -6.20
C LEU A 93 -3.82 7.19 -5.93
N ARG A 94 -3.98 8.04 -6.94
CA ARG A 94 -4.23 9.48 -6.73
C ARG A 94 -5.50 9.71 -5.93
N ASP A 95 -6.59 9.02 -6.30
CA ASP A 95 -7.86 9.14 -5.59
C ASP A 95 -7.74 8.69 -4.13
N ILE A 96 -7.06 7.56 -3.88
CA ILE A 96 -6.83 7.09 -2.50
C ILE A 96 -6.01 8.10 -1.70
N LEU A 97 -4.95 8.66 -2.29
CA LEU A 97 -4.11 9.64 -1.62
C LEU A 97 -4.84 10.97 -1.38
N GLU A 98 -5.72 11.39 -2.28
CA GLU A 98 -6.55 12.59 -2.09
C GLU A 98 -7.62 12.36 -1.02
N GLN A 99 -8.24 11.19 -0.98
CA GLN A 99 -9.15 10.81 0.12
C GLN A 99 -8.41 10.76 1.47
N ASP A 100 -7.24 10.13 1.50
CA ASP A 100 -6.34 10.14 2.65
C ASP A 100 -5.87 11.55 3.01
N ARG A 101 -5.90 12.52 2.10
CA ARG A 101 -5.63 13.91 2.44
C ARG A 101 -6.89 14.58 2.97
N ALA A 102 -8.04 14.40 2.32
CA ALA A 102 -9.31 15.00 2.70
C ALA A 102 -9.76 14.57 4.10
N THR A 103 -9.65 13.28 4.43
CA THR A 103 -9.93 12.75 5.79
C THR A 103 -9.08 13.41 6.88
N TYR A 104 -7.92 13.95 6.51
CA TYR A 104 -6.97 14.58 7.43
C TYR A 104 -6.83 16.09 7.18
N ALA A 105 -7.53 16.68 6.20
CA ALA A 105 -7.56 18.11 5.94
C ALA A 105 -8.59 18.83 6.85
N ASP A 106 -9.55 18.09 7.41
CA ASP A 106 -10.46 18.55 8.47
C ASP A 106 -9.75 18.78 9.83
N MET A 107 -8.42 18.69 9.84
CA MET A 107 -7.56 19.04 10.98
C MET A 107 -7.53 20.55 11.22
N SER A 108 -8.61 21.06 11.82
CA SER A 108 -8.66 22.39 12.43
C SER A 108 -7.68 22.52 13.59
N ASP A 109 -7.27 21.39 14.19
CA ASP A 109 -6.34 21.34 15.31
C ASP A 109 -4.87 21.39 14.88
N ARG A 110 -4.12 22.29 15.54
CA ARG A 110 -2.72 22.58 15.23
C ARG A 110 -1.79 21.38 15.42
N LEU A 111 -2.02 20.53 16.42
CA LEU A 111 -1.17 19.37 16.70
C LEU A 111 -1.39 18.27 15.66
N GLU A 112 -2.64 18.08 15.28
CA GLU A 112 -3.03 17.18 14.21
C GLU A 112 -2.40 17.60 12.86
N ARG A 113 -2.45 18.89 12.52
CA ARG A 113 -1.75 19.42 11.32
C ARG A 113 -0.24 19.20 11.38
N THR A 114 0.37 19.49 12.53
CA THR A 114 1.81 19.31 12.73
C THR A 114 2.20 17.85 12.52
N ALA A 115 1.42 16.90 13.05
CA ALA A 115 1.66 15.47 12.88
C ALA A 115 1.57 15.03 11.41
N TRP A 116 0.63 15.60 10.64
CA TRP A 116 0.48 15.32 9.21
C TRP A 116 1.65 15.84 8.36
N GLU A 117 2.23 16.99 8.73
CA GLU A 117 3.34 17.61 8.01
C GLU A 117 4.71 16.99 8.35
N MET A 118 4.78 16.09 9.35
CA MET A 118 6.04 15.45 9.75
C MET A 118 6.69 14.68 8.59
N PRO A 119 8.02 14.72 8.44
CA PRO A 119 8.73 13.98 7.38
C PRO A 119 8.89 12.47 7.72
N ILE A 120 7.81 11.84 8.17
CA ILE A 120 7.69 10.40 8.43
C ILE A 120 6.68 9.78 7.46
N ASP A 121 6.52 8.46 7.44
CA ASP A 121 5.54 7.84 6.55
C ASP A 121 4.09 8.06 6.99
N VAL A 122 3.18 7.99 6.01
CA VAL A 122 1.76 8.27 6.18
C VAL A 122 1.13 7.39 7.27
N GLU A 123 1.47 6.11 7.37
CA GLU A 123 0.88 5.24 8.40
C GLU A 123 1.31 5.68 9.81
N HIS A 124 2.58 6.05 10.01
CA HIS A 124 3.01 6.60 11.30
C HIS A 124 2.36 7.96 11.61
N ARG A 125 2.17 8.84 10.61
CA ARG A 125 1.41 10.09 10.81
C ARG A 125 0.01 9.78 11.35
N LYS A 126 -0.68 8.82 10.74
CA LYS A 126 -2.03 8.39 11.13
C LYS A 126 -2.10 7.91 12.56
N VAL A 127 -1.16 7.07 12.99
CA VAL A 127 -1.08 6.61 14.38
C VAL A 127 -0.95 7.79 15.36
N ILE A 128 -0.07 8.76 15.08
CA ILE A 128 0.10 9.94 15.94
C ILE A 128 -1.20 10.75 16.00
N ILE A 129 -1.86 10.93 14.86
CA ILE A 129 -3.11 11.65 14.76
C ILE A 129 -4.23 10.98 15.57
N ASP A 130 -4.35 9.66 15.46
CA ASP A 130 -5.34 8.89 16.21
C ASP A 130 -5.08 8.99 17.72
N MET A 131 -3.81 8.91 18.15
CA MET A 131 -3.42 9.13 19.55
C MET A 131 -3.78 10.54 20.04
N LEU A 132 -3.57 11.58 19.22
CA LEU A 132 -3.95 12.95 19.55
C LEU A 132 -5.47 13.10 19.73
N ARG A 133 -6.26 12.41 18.90
CA ARG A 133 -7.73 12.40 18.99
C ARG A 133 -8.22 11.65 20.24
N GLU A 134 -7.63 10.50 20.55
CA GLU A 134 -7.92 9.74 21.77
C GLU A 134 -7.60 10.52 23.05
N ALA A 135 -6.47 11.23 23.08
CA ALA A 135 -6.10 12.04 24.24
C ALA A 135 -7.11 13.18 24.48
N LYS A 136 -7.64 13.79 23.41
CA LYS A 136 -8.66 14.85 23.51
C LYS A 136 -9.99 14.33 24.04
N SER A 137 -10.43 13.15 23.57
CA SER A 137 -11.70 12.56 24.03
C SER A 137 -11.64 12.17 25.51
N GLN A 138 -10.48 11.69 26.00
CA GLN A 138 -10.26 11.39 27.42
C GLN A 138 -10.19 12.65 28.31
N GLY A 139 -9.72 13.78 27.77
CA GLY A 139 -9.68 15.06 28.48
C GLY A 139 -11.05 15.72 28.67
N GLN A 140 -11.97 15.55 27.70
CA GLN A 140 -13.33 16.10 27.78
C GLN A 140 -14.26 15.35 28.75
N GLY A 141 -13.99 14.07 29.04
CA GLY A 141 -14.81 13.24 29.94
C GLY A 141 -14.50 13.34 31.44
N ARG A 142 -13.47 14.11 31.84
CA ARG A 142 -13.01 14.22 33.25
C ARG A 142 -13.54 15.44 34.01
N SER A 143 -14.48 16.18 33.42
CA SER A 143 -15.11 17.36 34.03
C SER A 143 -16.56 17.12 34.47
N ALA A 144 -16.86 15.96 35.07
CA ALA A 144 -18.15 15.63 35.66
C ALA A 144 -17.97 15.19 37.12
#